data_AF-A0A2G8PHK8-F1
#
_entry.id   AF-A0A2G8PHK8-F1
#
_cell.length_a   1.000
_cell.length_b   1.000
_cell.length_c   1.000
_cell.angle_alpha   90.00
_cell.angle_beta   90.00
_cell.angle_gamma   90.00
#
_symmetry.space_group_name_H-M   'P 1'
#
loop_
_entity.id
_entity.type
_entity.pdbx_description
1 polymer ?
#
loop_
_entity_poly.entity_id
_entity_poly.type
_entity_poly.pdbx_seq_one_letter_code
_entity_poly.pdbx_strand_id
1 'polypeptide(L)'
;MQYAIYFLLDSPASNFVVCDPLAPGLQYVPGSLSVSTGGSPVALSDAQDGDRGAFIPPGGAVPPACGGISNPNGVVVVNVGGGSSGSAGVVRFEVTVPR
;
A
#
# COMPACT_ATOMS: atom_id res chain seq x y z
N MET A 1 0.84 2.35 15.58
CA MET A 1 2.26 2.33 15.17
C MET A 1 2.35 2.52 13.68
N GLN A 2 3.38 3.23 13.19
CA GLN A 2 3.56 3.50 11.76
C GLN A 2 4.38 2.40 11.10
N TYR A 3 3.89 1.90 9.98
CA TYR A 3 4.58 0.97 9.08
C TYR A 3 5.08 1.74 7.85
N ALA A 4 6.23 1.33 7.33
CA ALA A 4 6.85 1.93 6.16
C ALA A 4 7.46 0.85 5.26
N ILE A 5 7.05 0.84 4.00
CA ILE A 5 7.59 -0.05 2.96
C ILE A 5 8.44 0.80 2.03
N TYR A 6 9.76 0.64 2.11
CA TYR A 6 10.70 1.30 1.22
C TYR A 6 10.93 0.44 -0.02
N PHE A 7 11.02 1.08 -1.18
CA PHE A 7 11.31 0.40 -2.44
C PHE A 7 12.33 1.18 -3.26
N LEU A 8 13.08 0.45 -4.07
CA LEU A 8 14.01 0.94 -5.09
C LEU A 8 13.72 0.17 -6.37
N LEU A 9 13.56 0.88 -7.48
CA LEU A 9 13.42 0.26 -8.79
C LEU A 9 14.80 -0.01 -9.38
N ASP A 10 15.19 -1.29 -9.47
CA ASP A 10 16.45 -1.70 -10.13
C ASP A 10 16.35 -1.68 -11.67
N SER A 11 15.15 -1.51 -12.21
CA SER A 11 14.91 -1.36 -13.64
C SER A 11 13.69 -0.48 -13.90
N PRO A 12 13.58 0.15 -15.10
CA PRO A 12 12.42 0.97 -15.42
C PRO A 12 11.12 0.17 -15.37
N ALA A 13 10.08 0.74 -14.77
CA ALA A 13 8.74 0.17 -14.73
C ALA A 13 7.72 1.24 -15.08
N SER A 14 6.68 0.88 -15.84
CA SER A 14 5.55 1.77 -16.13
C SER A 14 4.44 1.68 -15.08
N ASN A 15 4.38 0.57 -14.35
CA ASN A 15 3.38 0.30 -13.33
C ASN A 15 3.97 -0.65 -12.28
N PHE A 16 4.00 -0.24 -11.02
CA PHE A 16 4.45 -1.04 -9.89
C PHE A 16 3.41 -0.92 -8.76
N VAL A 17 2.89 -2.06 -8.32
CA VAL A 17 1.86 -2.13 -7.29
C VAL A 17 2.45 -2.84 -6.08
N VAL A 18 2.35 -2.20 -4.92
CA VAL A 18 2.68 -2.76 -3.62
C VAL A 18 1.39 -3.32 -3.01
N CYS A 19 1.43 -4.57 -2.57
CA CYS A 19 0.32 -5.24 -1.93
C CYS A 19 0.81 -5.81 -0.60
N ASP A 20 0.29 -5.30 0.51
CA ASP A 20 0.72 -5.69 1.85
C ASP A 20 -0.45 -6.26 2.65
N PRO A 21 -0.55 -7.61 2.77
CA PRO A 21 -1.56 -8.24 3.61
C PRO A 21 -1.21 -8.10 5.09
N LEU A 22 -2.19 -7.64 5.88
CA LEU A 22 -1.97 -7.46 7.32
C LEU A 22 -1.85 -8.83 8.03
N ALA A 23 -0.87 -8.91 8.93
CA ALA A 23 -0.73 -10.05 9.83
C ALA A 23 -1.91 -10.14 10.82
N PRO A 24 -2.24 -11.34 11.32
CA PRO A 24 -3.25 -11.49 12.36
C PRO A 24 -2.96 -10.62 13.59
N GLY A 25 -4.01 -10.02 14.16
CA GLY A 25 -3.89 -9.15 15.34
C GLY A 25 -3.47 -7.71 15.03
N LEU A 26 -3.34 -7.33 13.76
CA LEU A 26 -3.17 -5.93 13.34
C LEU A 26 -4.51 -5.36 12.85
N GLN A 27 -4.75 -4.08 13.16
CA GLN A 27 -5.88 -3.31 12.63
C GLN A 27 -5.37 -2.06 11.91
N TYR A 28 -5.85 -1.84 10.69
CA TYR A 28 -5.56 -0.63 9.92
C TYR A 28 -6.15 0.63 10.59
N VAL A 29 -5.43 1.75 10.53
CA VAL A 29 -5.92 3.06 10.98
C VAL A 29 -6.40 3.87 9.77
N PRO A 30 -7.71 4.18 9.66
CA PRO A 30 -8.25 4.99 8.58
C PRO A 30 -7.60 6.38 8.48
N GLY A 31 -7.38 6.85 7.25
CA GLY A 31 -6.77 8.12 6.90
C GLY A 31 -5.24 8.16 7.02
N SER A 32 -4.60 7.01 7.25
CA SER A 32 -3.14 6.95 7.49
C SER A 32 -2.31 6.66 6.25
N LEU A 33 -2.92 6.20 5.16
CA LEU A 33 -2.20 5.76 3.96
C LEU A 33 -1.59 6.93 3.19
N SER A 34 -0.31 6.80 2.86
CA SER A 34 0.40 7.76 2.01
C SER A 34 1.50 7.09 1.19
N VAL A 35 1.84 7.73 0.08
CA VAL A 35 2.93 7.32 -0.81
C VAL A 35 3.83 8.51 -1.14
N SER A 36 5.13 8.28 -1.22
CA SER A 36 6.10 9.24 -1.76
C SER A 36 7.02 8.55 -2.75
N THR A 37 7.21 9.15 -3.93
CA THR A 37 8.12 8.71 -4.99
C THR A 37 9.10 9.85 -5.33
N GLY A 38 9.76 10.36 -4.29
CA GLY A 38 10.52 11.62 -4.34
C GLY A 38 9.64 12.82 -4.00
N GLY A 39 10.13 13.72 -3.15
CA GLY A 39 9.37 14.88 -2.68
C GLY A 39 8.40 14.58 -1.53
N SER A 40 7.42 15.46 -1.34
CA SER A 40 6.47 15.41 -0.22
C SER A 40 5.53 14.19 -0.32
N PRO A 41 5.16 13.56 0.81
CA PRO A 41 4.15 12.50 0.83
C PRO A 41 2.80 12.96 0.27
N VAL A 42 2.15 12.07 -0.47
CA VAL A 42 0.80 12.22 -0.98
C VAL A 42 -0.11 11.31 -0.15
N ALA A 43 -1.14 11.89 0.48
CA ALA A 43 -2.17 11.13 1.18
C ALA A 43 -3.11 10.43 0.18
N LEU A 44 -3.55 9.23 0.53
CA LEU A 44 -4.51 8.43 -0.24
C LEU A 44 -5.83 8.31 0.55
N SER A 45 -6.93 8.10 -0.15
CA SER A 45 -8.28 8.16 0.43
C SER A 45 -8.69 6.90 1.21
N ASP A 46 -7.88 5.83 1.12
CA ASP A 46 -8.17 4.46 1.54
C ASP A 46 -9.26 3.74 0.73
N ALA A 47 -10.02 4.47 -0.10
CA ALA A 47 -11.14 3.94 -0.84
C ALA A 47 -10.71 3.43 -2.22
N GLN A 48 -11.49 2.51 -2.78
CA GLN A 48 -11.35 2.14 -4.19
C GLN A 48 -12.06 3.16 -5.08
N ASP A 49 -11.51 4.37 -5.18
CA ASP A 49 -12.14 5.52 -5.85
C ASP A 49 -11.39 6.03 -7.10
N GLY A 50 -10.30 5.34 -7.47
CA GLY A 50 -9.48 5.67 -8.64
C GLY A 50 -8.24 6.50 -8.30
N ASP A 51 -8.02 6.85 -7.03
CA ASP A 51 -6.70 7.27 -6.58
C ASP A 51 -5.70 6.09 -6.58
N ARG A 52 -4.51 6.34 -6.05
CA ARG A 52 -3.38 5.40 -6.15
C ARG A 52 -3.36 4.33 -5.07
N GLY A 53 -4.26 4.31 -4.10
CA GLY A 53 -4.19 3.27 -3.08
C GLY A 53 -5.41 3.17 -2.20
N ALA A 54 -5.69 1.93 -1.79
CA ALA A 54 -6.85 1.58 -1.00
C ALA A 54 -6.46 0.61 0.13
N PHE A 55 -7.22 0.67 1.22
CA PHE A 55 -7.28 -0.41 2.18
C PHE A 55 -8.47 -1.30 1.86
N ILE A 56 -8.21 -2.56 1.56
CA ILE A 56 -9.24 -3.57 1.35
C ILE A 56 -9.52 -4.24 2.70
N PRO A 57 -10.74 -4.15 3.26
CA PRO A 57 -11.05 -4.73 4.56
C PRO A 57 -10.97 -6.27 4.55
N PRO A 58 -10.90 -6.92 5.73
CA PRO A 58 -10.93 -8.38 5.86
C PRO A 58 -12.03 -9.03 5.01
N GLY A 59 -11.69 -10.07 4.24
CA GLY A 59 -12.61 -10.77 3.34
C GLY A 59 -12.96 -10.03 2.05
N GLY A 60 -12.53 -8.78 1.88
CA GLY A 60 -12.73 -8.01 0.66
C GLY A 60 -11.94 -8.58 -0.53
N ALA A 61 -12.46 -8.37 -1.74
CA ALA A 61 -11.85 -8.83 -2.97
C ALA A 61 -10.54 -8.09 -3.26
N VAL A 62 -9.44 -8.85 -3.33
CA VAL A 62 -8.11 -8.32 -3.64
C VAL A 62 -8.00 -8.04 -5.15
N PRO A 63 -7.47 -6.87 -5.58
CA PRO A 63 -7.30 -6.57 -6.99
C PRO A 63 -6.42 -7.60 -7.72
N PRO A 64 -6.67 -7.90 -9.00
CA PRO A 64 -5.88 -8.86 -9.78
C PRO A 64 -4.37 -8.57 -9.82
N ALA A 65 -3.98 -7.30 -9.71
CA ALA A 65 -2.57 -6.89 -9.63
C ALA A 65 -1.82 -7.49 -8.43
N CYS A 66 -2.54 -7.87 -7.38
CA CYS A 66 -2.04 -8.49 -6.16
C CYS A 66 -2.30 -10.01 -6.14
N GLY A 67 -2.42 -10.64 -7.33
CA GLY A 67 -2.89 -12.01 -7.50
C GLY A 67 -2.27 -13.03 -6.53
N GLY A 68 -3.12 -13.94 -6.03
CA GLY A 68 -2.69 -15.02 -5.12
C GLY A 68 -2.63 -14.67 -3.64
N ILE A 69 -2.85 -13.40 -3.25
CA ILE A 69 -2.91 -12.99 -1.84
C ILE A 69 -4.27 -13.36 -1.24
N SER A 70 -4.26 -14.10 -0.13
CA SER A 70 -5.43 -14.27 0.74
C SER A 70 -5.62 -13.04 1.63
N ASN A 71 -6.86 -12.61 1.86
CA ASN A 71 -7.19 -11.42 2.66
C ASN A 71 -8.00 -11.75 3.93
N PRO A 72 -7.41 -12.40 4.96
CA PRO A 72 -8.11 -12.66 6.21
C PRO A 72 -8.15 -11.46 7.17
N ASN A 73 -7.23 -10.50 7.07
CA ASN A 73 -7.09 -9.39 8.05
C ASN A 73 -7.06 -7.99 7.43
N GLY A 74 -7.26 -7.87 6.12
CA GLY A 74 -7.13 -6.62 5.37
C GLY A 74 -5.84 -6.58 4.54
N VAL A 75 -5.86 -5.81 3.46
CA VAL A 75 -4.71 -5.61 2.55
C VAL A 75 -4.58 -4.12 2.21
N VAL A 76 -3.39 -3.58 2.37
CA VAL A 76 -3.03 -2.27 1.82
C VAL A 76 -2.55 -2.47 0.38
N VAL A 77 -3.17 -1.78 -0.56
CA VAL A 77 -2.80 -1.83 -1.98
C VAL A 77 -2.44 -0.44 -2.45
N VAL A 78 -1.25 -0.26 -2.99
CA VAL A 78 -0.78 1.04 -3.51
C VAL A 78 -0.13 0.87 -4.88
N ASN A 79 -0.70 1.54 -5.88
CA ASN A 79 -0.04 1.76 -7.15
C ASN A 79 0.97 2.91 -7.02
N VAL A 80 2.23 2.55 -6.79
CA VAL A 80 3.33 3.51 -6.68
C VAL A 80 3.81 4.02 -8.05
N GLY A 81 3.10 3.67 -9.13
CA GLY A 81 3.29 4.22 -10.47
C GLY A 81 4.48 3.61 -11.18
N GLY A 82 5.05 4.38 -12.11
CA GLY A 82 6.26 4.02 -12.83
C GLY A 82 7.46 4.88 -12.43
N GLY A 83 8.64 4.46 -12.84
CA GLY A 83 9.89 5.17 -12.62
C GLY A 83 11.04 4.60 -13.45
N SER A 84 12.15 5.31 -13.46
CA SER A 84 13.40 4.84 -14.06
C SER A 84 14.17 3.97 -13.08
N SER A 85 15.20 3.27 -13.56
CA SER A 85 16.19 2.64 -12.68
C SER A 85 16.74 3.67 -11.68
N GLY A 86 16.79 3.32 -10.40
CA GLY A 86 17.21 4.18 -9.30
C GLY A 86 16.09 5.03 -8.69
N SER A 87 14.87 5.03 -9.25
CA SER A 87 13.72 5.66 -8.59
C SER A 87 13.40 4.92 -7.28
N ALA A 88 13.21 5.68 -6.20
CA ALA A 88 12.92 5.15 -4.88
C ALA A 88 11.72 5.84 -4.26
N GLY A 89 11.12 5.19 -3.27
CA GLY A 89 9.98 5.73 -2.57
C GLY A 89 9.62 4.97 -1.31
N VAL A 90 8.52 5.40 -0.70
CA VAL A 90 7.99 4.80 0.51
C VAL A 90 6.47 4.81 0.50
N VAL A 91 5.87 3.70 0.90
CA VAL A 91 4.46 3.62 1.31
C VAL A 91 4.43 3.65 2.83
N ARG A 92 3.58 4.50 3.42
CA ARG A 92 3.37 4.57 4.87
C ARG A 92 1.90 4.40 5.21
N PHE A 93 1.64 3.73 6.31
CA PHE A 93 0.32 3.65 6.93
C PHE A 93 0.47 3.31 8.41
N GLU A 94 -0.60 3.47 9.18
CA GLU A 94 -0.61 3.12 10.59
C GLU A 94 -1.48 1.90 10.85
N VAL A 95 -1.04 1.11 11.83
CA VAL A 95 -1.80 -0.01 12.37
C VAL A 95 -1.87 0.08 13.89
N THR A 96 -2.82 -0.61 14.51
CA THR A 96 -2.89 -0.80 15.96
C THR A 96 -2.87 -2.30 16.29
N VAL A 97 -2.44 -2.62 17.51
CA VAL A 97 -2.69 -3.93 18.12
C VAL A 97 -3.86 -3.71 19.09
N PRO A 98 -5.07 -4.22 18.80
CA PRO A 98 -6.16 -4.17 19.76
C PRO A 98 -5.73 -4.94 21.02
N ARG A 99 -5.97 -4.33 22.19
CA ARG A 99 -5.72 -4.95 23.48
C ARG A 99 -6.82 -5.93 23.85
#